data_AF-A0A254QGI2-F1
#
_entry.id   AF-A0A254QGI2-F1
#
_cell.length_a   1.000
_cell.length_b   1.000
_cell.length_c   1.000
_cell.angle_alpha   90.00
_cell.angle_beta   90.00
_cell.angle_gamma   90.00
#
_symmetry.space_group_name_H-M   'P 1'
#
loop_
_entity.id
_entity.type
_entity.pdbx_description
1 polymer ?
#
loop_
_entity_poly.entity_id
_entity_poly.type
_entity_poly.pdbx_seq_one_letter_code
_entity_poly.pdbx_strand_id
1 'polypeptide(L)'
;MEHRESFHRLPVLSPRDRRAFLRASWSPFIPEADNASSAEFPLGYANVYLDVSGSMDAEMPLVVSLLNQVRKAIRMPFWAFSTTVSPARIESGRLETASTGGTSMSCVLAHLAKTKPSCAVVFTDGYIEAVDRQMLNDCSGTRLTAIVTRDGDPSALQKAGISYIQLEKFPNG
;
A
#
# COMPACT_ATOMS: atom_id res chain seq x y z
N MET A 1 1.28 14.73 4.93
CA MET A 1 1.98 14.35 6.18
C MET A 1 1.05 14.68 7.32
N GLU A 2 0.83 13.74 8.24
CA GLU A 2 0.06 14.01 9.45
C GLU A 2 0.99 13.78 10.63
N HIS A 3 1.24 14.84 11.40
CA HIS A 3 2.00 14.74 12.64
C HIS A 3 1.04 14.30 13.74
N ARG A 4 1.16 13.06 14.17
CA ARG A 4 0.55 12.61 15.43
C ARG A 4 1.62 12.63 16.50
N GLU A 5 1.45 13.50 17.49
CA GLU A 5 2.23 13.41 18.72
C GLU A 5 1.68 12.25 19.55
N SER A 6 2.52 11.25 19.78
CA SER A 6 2.24 10.19 20.74
C SER A 6 3.09 10.42 21.98
N PHE A 7 2.41 10.59 23.11
CA PHE A 7 3.06 10.72 24.41
C PHE A 7 3.24 9.33 25.00
N HIS A 8 4.50 8.99 25.28
CA HIS A 8 4.86 7.73 25.92
C HIS A 8 5.67 8.00 27.18
N ARG A 9 5.32 7.33 28.28
CA ARG A 9 6.17 7.29 29.47
C ARG A 9 7.18 6.17 29.30
N LEU A 10 8.45 6.56 29.19
CA LEU A 10 9.56 5.63 29.08
C LEU A 10 10.54 5.87 30.23
N PRO A 11 11.20 4.83 30.75
CA PRO A 11 12.25 4.96 31.77
C PRO A 11 13.57 5.44 31.14
N VAL A 12 13.49 6.44 30.26
CA VAL A 12 14.66 7.03 29.59
C VAL A 12 14.55 8.55 29.67
N LEU A 13 15.62 9.19 30.12
CA LEU A 13 15.63 10.62 30.36
C LEU A 13 15.43 11.38 29.04
N SER A 14 14.45 12.29 29.04
CA SER A 14 14.19 13.20 27.93
C SER A 14 14.76 14.58 28.25
N PRO A 15 15.48 15.25 27.32
CA PRO A 15 15.87 16.66 27.49
C PRO A 15 14.67 17.61 27.63
N ARG A 16 13.47 17.17 27.21
CA ARG A 16 12.22 17.94 27.30
C ARG A 16 11.57 17.87 28.68
N ASP A 17 11.83 16.81 29.45
CA ASP A 17 11.25 16.60 30.77
C ASP A 17 12.25 16.95 31.89
N ARG A 18 12.35 18.26 32.17
CA ARG A 18 13.21 18.81 33.22
C ARG A 18 12.87 18.27 34.63
N ARG A 19 11.63 17.83 34.86
CA ARG A 19 11.19 17.29 36.15
C ARG A 19 11.72 15.88 36.36
N ALA A 20 11.64 15.01 35.34
CA ALA A 20 12.24 13.68 35.40
C ALA A 20 13.77 13.77 35.60
N PHE A 21 14.45 14.70 34.93
CA PHE A 21 15.89 14.91 35.10
C PHE A 21 16.30 15.26 36.55
N LEU A 22 15.58 16.20 37.19
CA LEU A 22 15.85 16.57 38.58
C LEU A 22 15.58 15.40 39.55
N ARG A 23 14.54 14.59 39.30
CA ARG A 23 14.23 13.41 40.12
C ARG A 23 15.32 12.34 40.03
N ALA A 24 15.90 12.12 38.86
CA ALA A 24 17.00 11.18 38.67
C ALA A 24 18.29 11.60 39.41
N SER A 25 18.46 12.89 39.69
CA SER A 25 19.63 13.41 40.40
C SER A 25 19.57 13.18 41.92
N TRP A 26 18.37 13.02 42.49
CA TRP A 26 18.14 12.92 43.95
C TRP A 26 17.49 11.60 44.39
N SER A 27 17.27 10.66 43.48
CA SER A 27 16.66 9.37 43.76
C SER A 27 17.42 8.25 43.04
N PRO A 28 17.67 7.09 43.69
CA PRO A 28 18.30 5.94 43.05
C PRO A 28 17.37 5.22 42.04
N PHE A 29 16.13 5.67 41.86
CA PHE A 29 15.16 5.10 40.93
C PHE A 29 15.15 5.87 39.60
N ILE A 30 15.10 5.14 38.48
CA ILE A 30 14.97 5.73 37.14
C ILE A 30 13.55 6.31 37.02
N PRO A 31 13.38 7.63 36.81
CA PRO A 31 12.06 8.23 36.68
C PRO A 31 11.48 7.94 35.29
N GLU A 32 10.17 7.68 35.23
CA GLU A 32 9.42 7.74 33.98
C GLU A 32 9.42 9.20 33.49
N ALA A 33 9.90 9.43 32.27
CA ALA A 33 9.87 10.73 31.62
C ALA A 33 8.83 10.73 30.50
N ASP A 34 8.13 11.85 30.35
CA ASP A 34 7.22 12.05 29.22
C ASP A 34 8.07 12.30 27.95
N ASN A 35 8.13 11.30 27.07
CA ASN A 35 8.75 11.44 25.75
C ASN A 35 7.68 11.73 24.71
N ALA A 36 7.76 12.92 24.11
CA ALA A 36 7.05 13.28 22.89
C ALA A 36 7.89 12.87 21.69
N SER A 37 7.63 11.69 21.13
CA SER A 37 8.24 11.25 19.88
C SER A 37 7.32 11.62 18.72
N SER A 38 7.80 12.45 17.80
CA SER A 38 7.16 12.64 16.50
C SER A 38 7.58 11.49 15.59
N ALA A 39 6.78 10.44 15.52
CA ALA A 39 6.98 9.41 14.50
C ALA A 39 6.32 9.87 13.20
N GLU A 40 7.12 10.02 12.15
CA GLU A 40 6.60 10.26 10.79
C GLU A 40 5.97 8.96 10.29
N PHE A 41 4.65 8.86 10.41
CA PHE A 41 3.93 7.78 9.76
C PHE A 41 3.52 8.21 8.36
N PRO A 42 3.80 7.38 7.34
CA PRO A 42 3.25 7.60 6.02
C PRO A 42 1.72 7.52 6.10
N LEU A 43 1.05 8.42 5.40
CA LEU A 43 -0.40 8.35 5.19
C LEU A 43 -0.68 7.04 4.42
N GLY A 44 -1.28 6.05 5.08
CA GLY A 44 -1.63 4.75 4.50
C GLY A 44 -0.62 3.61 4.76
N TYR A 45 -1.10 2.38 4.65
CA TYR A 45 -0.38 1.14 5.01
C TYR A 45 0.17 0.36 3.81
N ALA A 46 -0.36 0.56 2.61
CA ALA A 46 0.04 -0.19 1.42
C ALA A 46 0.09 0.68 0.17
N ASN A 47 1.11 0.50 -0.67
CA ASN A 47 1.12 1.07 -2.02
C ASN A 47 0.10 0.32 -2.86
N VAL A 48 -0.83 1.04 -3.49
CA VAL A 48 -1.87 0.41 -4.31
C VAL A 48 -1.62 0.72 -5.78
N TYR A 49 -1.71 -0.32 -6.60
CA TYR A 49 -1.62 -0.28 -8.05
C TYR A 49 -2.95 -0.74 -8.65
N LEU A 50 -3.56 0.07 -9.49
CA LEU A 50 -4.81 -0.23 -10.17
C LEU A 50 -4.57 -0.47 -11.65
N ASP A 51 -4.96 -1.64 -12.13
CA ASP A 51 -5.01 -1.97 -13.55
C ASP A 51 -6.07 -1.11 -14.23
N VAL A 52 -5.67 -0.35 -15.24
CA VAL A 52 -6.53 0.54 -16.03
C VAL A 52 -6.61 0.10 -17.49
N SER A 53 -6.38 -1.18 -17.74
CA SER A 53 -6.61 -1.79 -19.05
C SER A 53 -8.10 -1.89 -19.39
N GLY A 54 -8.41 -2.03 -20.68
CA GLY A 54 -9.80 -2.03 -21.14
C GLY A 54 -10.66 -3.20 -20.62
N SER A 55 -10.06 -4.30 -20.17
CA SER A 55 -10.80 -5.39 -19.52
C SER A 55 -11.32 -5.02 -18.13
N MET A 56 -10.75 -3.98 -17.51
CA MET A 56 -11.18 -3.46 -16.22
C MET A 56 -12.34 -2.45 -16.33
N ASP A 57 -12.72 -2.02 -17.53
CA ASP A 57 -13.71 -0.95 -17.74
C ASP A 57 -15.04 -1.22 -17.04
N ALA A 58 -15.54 -2.46 -17.12
CA ALA A 58 -16.81 -2.85 -16.49
C ALA A 58 -16.73 -2.88 -14.95
N GLU A 59 -15.56 -3.18 -14.39
CA GLU A 59 -15.32 -3.32 -12.95
C GLU A 59 -14.88 -1.99 -12.31
N MET A 60 -14.41 -1.04 -13.11
CA MET A 60 -13.80 0.22 -12.67
C MET A 60 -14.68 1.00 -11.68
N PRO A 61 -16.00 1.20 -11.88
CA PRO A 61 -16.82 1.94 -10.93
C PRO A 61 -16.88 1.28 -9.55
N LEU A 62 -16.92 -0.06 -9.51
CA LEU A 62 -16.97 -0.84 -8.27
C LEU A 62 -15.62 -0.79 -7.56
N VAL A 63 -14.52 -0.98 -8.30
CA VAL A 63 -13.16 -0.92 -7.76
C VAL A 63 -12.85 0.48 -7.21
N VAL A 64 -13.19 1.54 -7.94
CA VAL A 64 -13.01 2.93 -7.46
C VAL A 64 -13.85 3.20 -6.21
N SER A 65 -15.08 2.70 -6.16
CA SER A 65 -15.94 2.82 -4.98
C SER A 65 -15.35 2.11 -3.76
N LEU A 66 -14.83 0.89 -3.94
CA LEU A 66 -14.12 0.14 -2.90
C LEU A 66 -12.87 0.89 -2.41
N LEU A 67 -12.03 1.34 -3.33
CA LEU A 67 -10.82 2.09 -3.02
C LEU A 67 -11.12 3.38 -2.24
N ASN A 68 -12.21 4.08 -2.57
CA ASN A 68 -12.64 5.27 -1.85
C ASN A 68 -13.09 4.97 -0.40
N GLN A 69 -13.69 3.80 -0.16
CA GLN A 69 -14.05 3.35 1.20
C GLN A 69 -12.80 3.04 2.04
N VAL A 70 -11.76 2.47 1.43
CA VAL A 70 -10.50 2.12 2.11
C VAL A 70 -9.39 3.17 1.96
N ARG A 71 -9.70 4.37 1.48
CA ARG A 71 -8.71 5.42 1.12
C ARG A 71 -7.68 5.74 2.21
N LYS A 72 -8.06 5.63 3.49
CA LYS A 72 -7.15 5.87 4.63
C LYS A 72 -6.03 4.83 4.75
N ALA A 73 -6.24 3.63 4.20
CA ALA A 73 -5.25 2.57 4.16
C ALA A 73 -4.33 2.64 2.93
N ILE A 74 -4.69 3.45 1.92
CA ILE A 74 -3.93 3.59 0.68
C ILE A 74 -2.77 4.55 0.92
N ARG A 75 -1.55 4.09 0.66
CA ARG A 75 -0.38 4.93 0.68
C ARG A 75 -0.30 5.76 -0.59
N MET A 76 -0.13 7.06 -0.40
CA MET A 76 0.04 7.98 -1.53
C MET A 76 1.51 8.05 -1.99
N PRO A 77 1.76 8.23 -3.29
CA PRO A 77 0.76 8.33 -4.35
C PRO A 77 0.08 6.98 -4.63
N PHE A 78 -1.19 7.07 -5.02
CA PHE A 78 -1.94 5.96 -5.60
C PHE A 78 -1.47 5.77 -7.04
N TRP A 79 -1.31 4.52 -7.48
CA TRP A 79 -0.74 4.22 -8.79
C TRP A 79 -1.78 3.57 -9.70
N ALA A 80 -1.79 3.96 -10.96
CA ALA A 80 -2.43 3.21 -12.03
C ALA A 80 -1.37 2.59 -12.94
N PHE A 81 -1.72 1.48 -13.58
CA PHE A 81 -0.85 0.86 -14.56
C PHE A 81 -1.60 0.28 -15.75
N SER A 82 -0.94 0.35 -16.90
CA SER A 82 -1.27 -0.37 -18.13
C SER A 82 0.01 -1.04 -18.61
N THR A 83 0.75 -0.39 -19.51
CA THR A 83 2.13 -0.73 -19.92
C THR A 83 3.18 0.03 -19.12
N THR A 84 2.78 1.06 -18.38
CA THR A 84 3.63 1.87 -17.51
C THR A 84 2.91 2.16 -16.20
N VAL A 85 3.67 2.42 -15.13
CA VAL A 85 3.14 2.87 -13.84
C VAL A 85 3.11 4.39 -13.82
N SER A 86 1.96 4.97 -13.47
CA SER A 86 1.79 6.41 -13.33
C SER A 86 0.96 6.76 -12.07
N PRO A 87 1.18 7.93 -11.46
CA PRO A 87 0.31 8.38 -10.38
C PRO A 87 -1.13 8.54 -10.86
N ALA A 88 -2.08 8.13 -10.04
CA ALA A 88 -3.50 8.24 -10.29
C ALA A 88 -4.21 8.98 -9.16
N ARG A 89 -5.35 9.58 -9.48
CA ARG A 89 -6.23 10.23 -8.50
C ARG A 89 -7.65 9.74 -8.66
N ILE A 90 -8.33 9.59 -7.54
CA ILE A 90 -9.77 9.38 -7.51
C ILE A 90 -10.40 10.72 -7.13
N GLU A 91 -10.98 11.41 -8.10
CA GLU A 91 -11.63 12.71 -7.90
C GLU A 91 -13.13 12.57 -8.22
N SER A 92 -13.98 12.98 -7.28
CA SER A 92 -15.45 12.86 -7.41
C SER A 92 -15.95 11.46 -7.81
N GLY A 93 -15.28 10.41 -7.31
CA GLY A 93 -15.61 9.02 -7.62
C GLY A 93 -15.21 8.55 -9.03
N ARG A 94 -14.40 9.33 -9.74
CA ARG A 94 -13.85 8.98 -11.05
C ARG A 94 -12.34 8.86 -10.97
N LEU A 95 -11.80 7.92 -11.74
CA LEU A 95 -10.37 7.71 -11.87
C LEU A 95 -9.80 8.66 -12.93
N GLU A 96 -8.81 9.47 -12.55
CA GLU A 96 -8.05 10.30 -13.48
C GLU A 96 -6.68 9.66 -13.73
N THR A 97 -6.44 9.26 -14.99
CA THR A 97 -5.20 8.61 -15.43
C THR A 97 -4.86 8.93 -16.87
N ALA A 98 -3.57 8.91 -17.22
CA ALA A 98 -3.10 8.86 -18.60
C ALA A 98 -2.84 7.40 -18.98
N SER A 99 -3.76 6.72 -19.69
CA SER A 99 -3.56 5.33 -20.11
C SER A 99 -3.32 5.22 -21.62
N THR A 100 -2.57 4.17 -22.02
CA THR A 100 -2.09 3.95 -23.40
C THR A 100 -2.61 2.64 -24.03
N GLY A 101 -3.61 1.98 -23.44
CA GLY A 101 -4.21 0.74 -23.97
C GLY A 101 -3.25 -0.46 -23.93
N GLY A 102 -3.33 -1.28 -22.87
CA GLY A 102 -2.57 -2.52 -22.70
C GLY A 102 -2.44 -2.92 -21.22
N THR A 103 -1.85 -4.09 -20.93
CA THR A 103 -1.59 -4.56 -19.56
C THR A 103 -0.21 -5.21 -19.50
N SER A 104 0.62 -4.78 -18.56
CA SER A 104 1.92 -5.40 -18.25
C SER A 104 2.18 -5.36 -16.74
N MET A 105 2.15 -6.52 -16.10
CA MET A 105 2.52 -6.67 -14.69
C MET A 105 4.02 -6.41 -14.46
N SER A 106 4.86 -6.62 -15.49
CA SER A 106 6.30 -6.39 -15.42
C SER A 106 6.64 -4.93 -15.06
N CYS A 107 5.84 -3.96 -15.51
CA CYS A 107 6.07 -2.55 -15.17
C CYS A 107 5.84 -2.28 -13.67
N VAL A 108 4.87 -2.97 -13.05
CA VAL A 108 4.61 -2.91 -11.62
C VAL A 108 5.75 -3.55 -10.84
N LEU A 109 6.21 -4.74 -11.24
CA LEU A 109 7.34 -5.42 -10.58
C LEU A 109 8.63 -4.59 -10.65
N ALA A 110 8.95 -4.02 -11.81
CA ALA A 110 10.08 -3.11 -11.96
C ALA A 110 9.97 -1.88 -11.04
N HIS A 111 8.77 -1.32 -10.92
CA HIS A 111 8.51 -0.20 -10.01
C HIS A 111 8.64 -0.61 -8.53
N LEU A 112 8.20 -1.81 -8.15
CA LEU A 112 8.36 -2.36 -6.81
C LEU A 112 9.82 -2.63 -6.47
N ALA A 113 10.60 -3.22 -7.37
CA ALA A 113 12.04 -3.43 -7.18
C ALA A 113 12.79 -2.12 -6.94
N LYS A 114 12.36 -1.03 -7.60
CA LYS A 114 12.93 0.31 -7.44
C LYS A 114 12.51 0.99 -6.13
N THR A 115 11.22 0.93 -5.78
CA THR A 115 10.65 1.71 -4.65
C THR A 115 10.63 0.96 -3.32
N LYS A 116 10.69 -0.38 -3.36
CA LYS A 116 10.77 -1.30 -2.23
C LYS A 116 9.78 -0.99 -1.09
N PRO A 117 8.47 -0.85 -1.37
CA PRO A 117 7.50 -0.66 -0.31
C PRO A 117 7.42 -1.92 0.58
N SER A 118 7.12 -1.76 1.86
CA SER A 118 6.93 -2.92 2.75
C SER A 118 5.67 -3.74 2.41
N CYS A 119 4.68 -3.11 1.78
CA CYS A 119 3.39 -3.70 1.42
C CYS A 119 2.88 -3.10 0.11
N ALA A 120 2.46 -3.96 -0.82
CA ALA A 120 1.89 -3.58 -2.09
C ALA A 120 0.64 -4.41 -2.42
N VAL A 121 -0.41 -3.73 -2.89
CA VAL A 121 -1.65 -4.36 -3.35
C VAL A 121 -1.88 -4.01 -4.83
N VAL A 122 -2.15 -5.01 -5.66
CA VAL A 122 -2.42 -4.82 -7.09
C VAL A 122 -3.86 -5.21 -7.39
N PHE A 123 -4.67 -4.32 -7.95
CA PHE A 123 -6.02 -4.62 -8.43
C PHE A 123 -5.97 -4.90 -9.93
N THR A 124 -6.45 -6.06 -10.38
CA THR A 124 -6.39 -6.50 -11.78
C THR A 124 -7.48 -7.53 -12.07
N ASP A 125 -7.73 -7.84 -13.33
CA ASP A 125 -8.55 -8.98 -13.77
C ASP A 125 -7.77 -10.30 -13.78
N GLY A 126 -6.52 -10.29 -13.31
CA GLY A 126 -5.67 -11.48 -13.19
C GLY A 126 -4.81 -11.75 -14.42
N TYR A 127 -4.91 -10.94 -15.47
CA TYR A 127 -3.97 -11.02 -16.58
C TYR A 127 -2.56 -10.64 -16.13
N ILE A 128 -1.64 -11.59 -16.22
CA ILE A 128 -0.20 -11.33 -16.17
C ILE A 128 0.48 -12.03 -17.34
N GLU A 129 1.44 -11.36 -17.95
CA GLU A 129 2.40 -11.98 -18.83
C GLU A 129 3.29 -12.99 -18.08
N ALA A 130 4.09 -13.76 -18.80
CA ALA A 130 5.10 -14.62 -18.18
C ALA A 130 6.11 -13.76 -17.40
N VAL A 131 6.02 -13.80 -16.07
CA VAL A 131 6.91 -13.05 -15.18
C VAL A 131 8.24 -13.79 -15.02
N ASP A 132 9.35 -13.07 -15.19
CA ASP A 132 10.67 -13.57 -14.85
C ASP A 132 10.82 -13.74 -13.33
N ARG A 133 11.29 -14.92 -12.90
CA ARG A 133 11.58 -15.20 -11.48
C ARG A 133 12.56 -14.20 -10.88
N GLN A 134 13.48 -13.67 -11.67
CA GLN A 134 14.43 -12.68 -11.17
C GLN A 134 13.71 -11.38 -10.74
N MET A 135 12.71 -10.93 -11.49
CA MET A 135 11.91 -9.76 -11.12
C MET A 135 11.13 -9.96 -9.83
N LEU A 136 10.63 -11.18 -9.57
CA LEU A 136 9.97 -11.51 -8.31
C LEU A 136 10.96 -11.51 -7.14
N ASN A 137 12.16 -12.05 -7.35
CA ASN A 137 13.22 -12.05 -6.33
C ASN A 137 13.65 -10.62 -5.95
N ASP A 138 13.75 -9.73 -6.93
CA ASP A 138 14.08 -8.32 -6.71
C ASP A 138 12.99 -7.60 -5.87
N CYS A 139 11.77 -8.15 -5.86
CA CYS A 139 10.64 -7.66 -5.07
C CYS A 139 10.48 -8.37 -3.71
N SER A 140 11.35 -9.32 -3.33
CA SER A 140 11.21 -10.17 -2.12
C SER A 140 11.05 -9.41 -0.78
N GLY A 141 11.54 -8.18 -0.69
CA GLY A 141 11.34 -7.31 0.48
C GLY A 141 9.94 -6.69 0.58
N THR A 142 9.10 -6.85 -0.46
CA THR A 142 7.73 -6.34 -0.52
C THR A 142 6.75 -7.47 -0.30
N ARG A 143 5.82 -7.30 0.65
CA ARG A 143 4.64 -8.19 0.71
C ARG A 143 3.66 -7.80 -0.38
N LEU A 144 3.66 -8.55 -1.48
CA LEU A 144 2.80 -8.34 -2.63
C LEU A 144 1.53 -9.21 -2.54
N THR A 145 0.37 -8.62 -2.76
CA THR A 145 -0.89 -9.36 -2.91
C THR A 145 -1.72 -8.75 -4.03
N ALA A 146 -2.26 -9.60 -4.90
CA ALA A 146 -3.20 -9.20 -5.93
C ALA A 146 -4.66 -9.31 -5.43
N ILE A 147 -5.50 -8.35 -5.81
CA ILE A 147 -6.95 -8.44 -5.72
C ILE A 147 -7.45 -8.62 -7.15
N VAL A 148 -7.99 -9.81 -7.41
CA VAL A 148 -8.51 -10.21 -8.72
C VAL A 148 -9.98 -9.84 -8.78
N THR A 149 -10.43 -9.21 -9.87
CA THR A 149 -11.84 -8.90 -10.07
C THR A 149 -12.68 -10.17 -10.10
N ARG A 150 -13.99 -10.00 -9.91
CA ARG A 150 -14.96 -11.09 -9.80
C ARG A 150 -14.84 -12.11 -10.94
N ASP A 151 -14.79 -11.62 -12.17
CA ASP A 151 -14.78 -12.45 -13.38
C ASP A 151 -13.37 -12.62 -13.97
N GLY A 152 -12.35 -12.20 -13.21
CA GLY A 152 -10.94 -12.35 -13.57
C GLY A 152 -10.40 -13.78 -13.45
N ASP A 153 -9.26 -14.04 -14.08
CA ASP A 153 -8.56 -15.34 -14.06
C ASP A 153 -7.26 -15.27 -13.23
N PRO A 154 -7.24 -15.85 -12.00
CA PRO A 154 -6.05 -15.84 -11.16
C PRO A 154 -4.99 -16.89 -11.56
N SER A 155 -5.23 -17.72 -12.57
CA SER A 155 -4.38 -18.88 -12.90
C SER A 155 -2.93 -18.48 -13.15
N ALA A 156 -2.70 -17.32 -13.79
CA ALA A 156 -1.37 -16.85 -14.08
C ALA A 156 -0.64 -16.35 -12.82
N LEU A 157 -1.34 -15.62 -11.94
CA LEU A 157 -0.83 -15.21 -10.62
C LEU A 157 -0.46 -16.42 -9.76
N GLN A 158 -1.31 -17.45 -9.76
CA GLN A 158 -1.05 -18.70 -9.05
C GLN A 158 0.22 -19.41 -9.57
N LYS A 159 0.38 -19.50 -10.90
CA LYS A 159 1.58 -20.08 -11.53
C LYS A 159 2.85 -19.30 -11.18
N ALA A 160 2.75 -17.99 -11.06
CA ALA A 160 3.86 -17.11 -10.66
C ALA A 160 4.17 -17.15 -9.15
N GLY A 161 3.32 -17.78 -8.33
CA GLY A 161 3.47 -17.81 -6.88
C GLY A 161 3.13 -16.48 -6.19
N ILE A 162 2.36 -15.61 -6.85
CA ILE A 162 1.91 -14.33 -6.29
C ILE A 162 0.64 -14.59 -5.46
N SER A 163 0.64 -14.14 -4.20
CA SER A 163 -0.55 -14.20 -3.33
C SER A 163 -1.70 -13.41 -3.95
N TYR A 164 -2.91 -13.95 -3.93
CA TYR A 164 -4.08 -13.26 -4.46
C TYR A 164 -5.35 -13.52 -3.65
N ILE A 165 -6.30 -12.58 -3.75
CA ILE A 165 -7.67 -12.69 -3.25
C ILE A 165 -8.59 -12.36 -4.44
N GLN A 166 -9.53 -13.25 -4.76
CA GLN A 166 -10.53 -12.98 -5.79
C GLN A 166 -11.79 -12.40 -5.14
N LEU A 167 -12.32 -11.31 -5.70
CA LEU A 167 -13.56 -10.71 -5.23
C LEU A 167 -14.73 -11.67 -5.47
N GLU A 168 -15.58 -11.84 -4.45
CA GLU A 168 -16.73 -12.74 -4.54
C GLU A 168 -17.78 -12.21 -5.53
N LYS A 169 -18.53 -13.14 -6.12
CA LYS A 169 -19.77 -12.79 -6.83
C LYS A 169 -20.77 -12.28 -5.80
N PHE A 170 -21.45 -11.17 -6.11
CA PHE A 170 -22.54 -10.70 -5.25
C PHE A 170 -23.51 -11.86 -4.97
N PRO A 171 -23.96 -12.07 -3.72
CA PRO A 171 -25.02 -13.02 -3.48
C PRO A 171 -26.20 -12.64 -4.36
N ASN A 172 -26.67 -13.58 -5.17
CA ASN A 172 -27.88 -13.40 -5.96
C ASN A 172 -29.00 -13.12 -4.95
N GLY A 173 -29.49 -11.88 -4.93
CA GLY A 173 -30.69 -11.50 -4.17
C GLY A 173 -31.93 -12.16 -4.74
#